data_AF-A0A969EH90-F1
#
_entry.id   AF-A0A969EH90-F1
#
_cell.length_a   1.000
_cell.length_b   1.000
_cell.length_c   1.000
_cell.angle_alpha   90.00
_cell.angle_beta   90.00
_cell.angle_gamma   90.00
#
_symmetry.space_group_name_H-M   'P 1'
#
loop_
_entity.id
_entity.type
_entity.pdbx_description
1 polymer ?
#
loop_
_entity_poly.entity_id
_entity_poly.type
_entity_poly.pdbx_seq_one_letter_code
_entity_poly.pdbx_strand_id
1 'polypeptide(L)'
;MDSLYIAAIQVMKWNTDMSEEPVPDIDILFYVPRLFSLLPVGEAYTNKQGSDEFEFPMDLPGQNGELTIVSRIEDHDDFGTIEVSNETNWGVPIANGNSKLPRALWSPDAPMWMLISFFILMAGVWGHYLYVVINMFQIQKSGNVNDALNYIE
;
A
#
# COMPACT_ATOMS: atom_id res chain seq x y z
N MET A 1 -12.15 -26.12 -22.92
CA MET A 1 -13.40 -25.94 -22.15
C MET A 1 -13.06 -24.86 -21.16
N ASP A 2 -13.44 -23.62 -21.45
CA ASP A 2 -13.16 -22.49 -20.56
C ASP A 2 -14.00 -22.68 -19.29
N SER A 3 -13.33 -22.77 -18.14
CA SER A 3 -13.99 -22.89 -16.84
C SER A 3 -14.48 -21.49 -16.44
N LEU A 4 -15.78 -21.23 -16.43
CA LEU A 4 -16.31 -19.96 -15.94
C LEU A 4 -16.44 -20.02 -14.41
N TYR A 5 -15.95 -19.00 -13.70
CA TYR A 5 -16.24 -18.85 -12.27
C TYR A 5 -17.56 -18.11 -12.10
N ILE A 6 -18.46 -18.68 -11.30
CA ILE A 6 -19.78 -18.12 -11.04
C ILE A 6 -19.85 -17.76 -9.57
N ALA A 7 -20.11 -16.49 -9.28
CA ALA A 7 -20.41 -16.02 -7.93
C ALA A 7 -21.93 -15.95 -7.77
N ALA A 8 -22.49 -16.80 -6.90
CA ALA A 8 -23.90 -16.73 -6.53
C ALA A 8 -24.06 -15.88 -5.26
N ILE A 9 -24.98 -14.92 -5.29
CA ILE A 9 -25.35 -14.13 -4.10
C ILE A 9 -26.80 -14.42 -3.72
N GLN A 10 -27.08 -14.33 -2.42
CA GLN A 10 -28.43 -14.28 -1.90
C GLN A 10 -28.55 -13.15 -0.86
N VAL A 11 -29.59 -12.32 -1.00
CA VAL A 11 -29.91 -11.22 -0.09
C VAL A 11 -31.19 -11.54 0.66
N MET A 12 -31.08 -11.63 1.99
CA MET A 12 -32.20 -11.88 2.89
C MET A 12 -32.37 -10.72 3.86
N LYS A 13 -33.63 -10.36 4.12
CA LYS A 13 -34.03 -9.44 5.18
C LYS A 13 -34.60 -10.21 6.35
N TRP A 14 -34.24 -9.80 7.57
CA TRP A 14 -34.91 -10.27 8.79
C TRP A 14 -36.18 -9.46 9.08
N ASN A 15 -37.31 -10.16 9.25
CA ASN A 15 -38.56 -9.55 9.69
C ASN A 15 -38.68 -9.59 11.24
N THR A 16 -39.59 -8.79 11.81
CA THR A 16 -39.86 -8.72 13.26
C THR A 16 -40.34 -10.07 13.83
N ASP A 17 -40.83 -10.96 12.97
CA ASP A 17 -41.29 -12.32 13.31
C ASP A 17 -40.18 -13.39 13.19
N MET A 18 -38.91 -12.99 13.05
CA MET A 18 -37.73 -13.87 12.86
C MET A 18 -37.78 -14.74 11.59
N SER A 19 -38.60 -14.37 10.59
CA SER A 19 -38.60 -14.98 9.26
C SER A 19 -37.65 -14.25 8.30
N GLU A 20 -37.01 -15.01 7.42
CA GLU A 20 -36.16 -14.50 6.33
C GLU A 20 -37.01 -14.27 5.08
N GLU A 21 -37.04 -13.04 4.58
CA GLU A 21 -37.71 -12.68 3.32
C GLU A 21 -36.65 -12.30 2.27
N PRO A 22 -36.69 -12.89 1.05
CA PRO A 22 -35.79 -12.52 -0.01
C PRO A 22 -36.11 -11.11 -0.51
N VAL A 23 -35.08 -10.30 -0.76
CA VAL A 23 -35.27 -8.93 -1.24
C VAL A 23 -34.98 -8.85 -2.74
N PRO A 24 -35.99 -8.65 -3.59
CA PRO A 24 -35.81 -8.53 -5.03
C PRO A 24 -35.41 -7.10 -5.44
N ASP A 25 -34.91 -6.97 -6.68
CA ASP A 25 -34.68 -5.69 -7.36
C ASP A 25 -33.64 -4.77 -6.68
N ILE A 26 -32.57 -5.37 -6.13
CA ILE A 26 -31.41 -4.67 -5.56
C ILE A 26 -30.18 -4.82 -6.46
N ASP A 27 -29.50 -3.69 -6.67
CA ASP A 27 -28.21 -3.60 -7.34
C ASP A 27 -27.08 -3.95 -6.37
N ILE A 28 -26.29 -4.97 -6.72
CA ILE A 28 -25.14 -5.41 -5.94
C ILE A 28 -23.88 -5.22 -6.75
N LEU A 29 -22.92 -4.50 -6.19
CA LEU A 29 -21.61 -4.24 -6.80
C LEU A 29 -20.59 -5.22 -6.25
N PHE A 30 -19.88 -5.90 -7.14
CA PHE A 30 -18.76 -6.76 -6.80
C PHE A 30 -17.44 -6.02 -6.90
N TYR A 31 -16.62 -6.23 -5.90
CA TYR A 31 -15.34 -5.58 -5.71
C TYR A 31 -14.25 -6.58 -5.39
N VAL A 32 -13.02 -6.24 -5.78
CA VAL A 32 -11.80 -6.93 -5.34
C VAL A 32 -10.88 -5.90 -4.68
N PRO A 33 -10.46 -6.10 -3.42
CA PRO A 33 -9.57 -5.18 -2.74
C PRO A 33 -8.17 -5.22 -3.36
N ARG A 34 -7.65 -4.03 -3.66
CA ARG A 34 -6.27 -3.78 -4.09
C ARG A 34 -5.57 -2.93 -3.03
N LEU A 35 -4.30 -2.56 -3.27
CA LEU A 35 -3.48 -1.85 -2.29
C LEU A 35 -4.14 -0.62 -1.65
N PHE A 36 -4.91 0.16 -2.43
CA PHE A 36 -5.49 1.42 -1.96
C PHE A 36 -6.94 1.66 -2.42
N SER A 37 -7.58 0.67 -3.04
CA SER A 37 -8.94 0.83 -3.57
C SER A 37 -9.66 -0.51 -3.73
N LEU A 38 -10.98 -0.44 -3.81
CA LEU A 38 -11.83 -1.53 -4.28
C LEU A 38 -11.94 -1.43 -5.80
N LEU A 39 -11.54 -2.49 -6.50
CA LEU A 39 -11.68 -2.58 -7.95
C LEU A 39 -13.09 -3.08 -8.27
N PRO A 40 -13.98 -2.29 -8.91
CA PRO A 40 -15.27 -2.80 -9.36
C PRO A 40 -15.05 -3.85 -10.45
N VAL A 41 -15.60 -5.03 -10.24
CA VAL A 41 -15.48 -6.19 -11.15
C VAL A 41 -16.75 -6.37 -11.97
N GLY A 42 -17.90 -6.06 -11.38
CA GLY A 42 -19.17 -6.03 -12.07
C GLY A 42 -20.34 -5.79 -11.13
N GLU A 43 -21.53 -5.88 -11.69
CA GLU A 43 -22.81 -5.63 -11.02
C GLU A 43 -23.75 -6.82 -11.24
N ALA A 44 -24.58 -7.10 -10.25
CA ALA A 44 -25.63 -8.10 -10.29
C ALA A 44 -26.96 -7.48 -9.87
N TYR A 45 -28.03 -7.95 -10.49
CA TYR A 45 -29.39 -7.48 -10.28
C TYR A 45 -30.22 -8.60 -9.66
N THR A 46 -30.63 -8.39 -8.41
CA THR A 46 -31.27 -9.45 -7.62
C THR A 46 -32.65 -9.82 -8.19
N ASN A 47 -32.86 -11.10 -8.51
CA ASN A 47 -34.14 -11.58 -9.04
C ASN A 47 -35.26 -11.68 -7.96
N LYS A 48 -36.47 -12.10 -8.36
CA LYS A 48 -37.64 -12.28 -7.46
C LYS A 48 -37.40 -13.22 -6.27
N GLN A 49 -36.35 -14.03 -6.31
CA GLN A 49 -35.94 -14.96 -5.26
C GLN A 49 -34.85 -14.39 -4.34
N GLY A 50 -34.45 -13.13 -4.52
CA GLY A 50 -33.40 -12.52 -3.72
C GLY A 50 -32.00 -13.02 -4.12
N SER A 51 -31.83 -13.61 -5.30
CA SER A 51 -30.56 -14.20 -5.73
C SER A 51 -30.14 -13.74 -7.12
N ASP A 52 -28.85 -13.66 -7.39
CA ASP A 52 -28.32 -13.49 -8.73
C ASP A 52 -26.97 -14.21 -8.87
N GLU A 53 -26.64 -14.56 -10.11
CA GLU A 53 -25.40 -15.22 -10.48
C GLU A 53 -24.58 -14.30 -11.38
N PHE A 54 -23.36 -13.99 -10.97
CA PHE A 54 -22.44 -13.14 -11.71
C PHE A 54 -21.25 -13.94 -12.24
N GLU A 55 -20.93 -13.73 -13.52
CA GLU A 55 -19.74 -14.30 -14.15
C GLU A 55 -18.49 -13.54 -13.71
N PHE A 56 -17.64 -14.20 -12.94
CA PHE A 56 -16.44 -13.59 -12.39
C PHE A 56 -15.25 -13.72 -13.36
N PRO A 57 -14.53 -12.62 -13.68
CA PRO A 57 -13.41 -12.67 -14.60
C PRO A 57 -12.22 -13.44 -14.01
N MET A 58 -11.64 -14.33 -14.81
CA MET A 58 -10.53 -15.20 -14.41
C MET A 58 -9.15 -14.53 -14.40
N ASP A 59 -9.00 -13.34 -14.99
CA ASP A 59 -7.69 -12.71 -15.21
C ASP A 59 -7.24 -11.84 -14.02
N LEU A 60 -7.84 -12.05 -12.84
CA LEU A 60 -7.52 -11.25 -11.66
C LEU A 60 -6.32 -11.85 -10.91
N PRO A 61 -5.22 -11.10 -10.75
CA PRO A 61 -4.06 -11.59 -10.00
C PRO A 61 -4.36 -11.65 -8.50
N GLY A 62 -4.03 -12.79 -7.89
CA GLY A 62 -4.19 -13.08 -6.45
C GLY A 62 -2.87 -13.49 -5.80
N GLN A 63 -2.72 -13.21 -4.50
CA GLN A 63 -1.53 -13.63 -3.75
C GLN A 63 -1.61 -15.15 -3.56
N ASN A 64 -0.70 -15.91 -4.19
CA ASN A 64 -0.74 -17.38 -4.22
C ASN A 64 -2.07 -17.96 -4.78
N GLY A 65 -2.80 -17.20 -5.59
CA GLY A 65 -4.11 -17.57 -6.12
C GLY A 65 -5.30 -17.22 -5.23
N GLU A 66 -5.05 -16.77 -3.99
CA GLU A 66 -6.09 -16.30 -3.08
C GLU A 66 -6.59 -14.91 -3.50
N LEU A 67 -7.91 -14.76 -3.50
CA LEU A 67 -8.63 -13.57 -3.89
C LEU A 67 -9.80 -13.34 -2.93
N THR A 68 -9.80 -12.18 -2.28
CA THR A 68 -10.96 -11.71 -1.51
C THR A 68 -11.94 -11.03 -2.47
N ILE A 69 -13.19 -11.46 -2.45
CA ILE A 69 -14.29 -10.85 -3.20
C ILE A 69 -15.17 -10.15 -2.20
N VAL A 70 -15.50 -8.89 -2.48
CA VAL A 70 -16.32 -8.03 -1.64
C VAL A 70 -17.58 -7.70 -2.42
N SER A 71 -18.75 -8.12 -1.96
CA SER A 71 -20.03 -7.65 -2.49
C SER A 71 -20.55 -6.51 -1.64
N ARG A 72 -21.03 -5.44 -2.28
CA ARG A 72 -21.57 -4.27 -1.60
C ARG A 72 -22.83 -3.78 -2.26
N ILE A 73 -23.82 -3.45 -1.44
CA ILE A 73 -25.01 -2.68 -1.81
C ILE A 73 -24.71 -1.24 -1.42
N GLU A 74 -24.82 -0.29 -2.35
CA GLU A 74 -24.55 1.13 -2.09
C GLU A 74 -25.86 1.91 -1.95
N ASP A 75 -25.95 2.70 -0.88
CA ASP A 75 -26.99 3.72 -0.65
C ASP A 75 -28.44 3.27 -0.93
N HIS A 76 -28.82 2.07 -0.48
CA HIS A 76 -30.20 1.62 -0.58
C HIS A 76 -31.09 2.33 0.46
N ASP A 77 -32.25 2.85 0.04
CA ASP A 77 -33.15 3.67 0.89
C ASP A 77 -33.52 2.99 2.23
N ASP A 78 -33.82 1.68 2.20
CA ASP A 78 -34.23 0.92 3.38
C ASP A 78 -33.09 0.29 4.20
N PHE A 79 -31.93 0.03 3.58
CA PHE A 79 -30.88 -0.83 4.15
C PHE A 79 -29.52 -0.12 4.30
N GLY A 80 -29.36 1.05 3.69
CA GLY A 80 -28.09 1.78 3.63
C GLY A 80 -27.04 1.02 2.82
N THR A 81 -25.78 1.21 3.20
CA THR A 81 -24.64 0.51 2.58
C THR A 81 -24.30 -0.75 3.37
N ILE A 82 -24.35 -1.92 2.71
CA ILE A 82 -24.02 -3.23 3.31
C ILE A 82 -22.86 -3.84 2.51
N GLU A 83 -21.88 -4.41 3.21
CA GLU A 83 -20.69 -5.04 2.61
C GLU A 83 -20.47 -6.45 3.18
N VAL A 84 -20.19 -7.42 2.30
CA VAL A 84 -19.84 -8.80 2.66
C VAL A 84 -18.59 -9.22 1.89
N SER A 85 -17.61 -9.82 2.59
CA SER A 85 -16.37 -10.31 1.99
C SER A 85 -16.24 -11.83 2.10
N ASN A 86 -15.80 -12.49 1.04
CA ASN A 86 -15.49 -13.92 1.01
C ASN A 86 -14.11 -14.19 0.37
N GLU A 87 -13.35 -15.13 0.93
CA GLU A 87 -12.04 -15.52 0.41
C GLU A 87 -12.15 -16.75 -0.50
N THR A 88 -11.63 -16.65 -1.71
CA THR A 88 -11.68 -17.70 -2.75
C THR A 88 -10.31 -17.92 -3.37
N ASN A 89 -10.08 -19.07 -4.01
CA ASN A 89 -8.83 -19.37 -4.72
C ASN A 89 -9.02 -19.28 -6.25
N TRP A 90 -9.63 -18.19 -6.71
CA TRP A 90 -9.92 -17.94 -8.13
C TRP A 90 -8.89 -17.01 -8.79
N GLY A 91 -7.89 -16.54 -8.04
CA GLY A 91 -6.89 -15.63 -8.55
C GLY A 91 -5.83 -16.34 -9.39
N VAL A 92 -5.29 -15.65 -10.38
CA VAL A 92 -4.07 -16.09 -11.08
C VAL A 92 -2.91 -15.93 -10.10
N PRO A 93 -2.15 -17.00 -9.80
CA PRO A 93 -1.01 -16.89 -8.88
C PRO A 93 0.03 -15.96 -9.50
N ILE A 94 0.26 -14.83 -8.83
CA ILE A 94 1.36 -13.94 -9.20
C ILE A 94 2.63 -14.71 -8.86
N ALA A 95 3.52 -14.88 -9.84
CA ALA A 95 4.85 -15.41 -9.56
C ALA A 95 5.47 -14.51 -8.49
N ASN A 96 5.74 -15.09 -7.31
CA ASN A 96 6.51 -14.44 -6.25
C ASN A 96 7.94 -14.28 -6.79
N GLY A 97 8.12 -13.28 -7.64
CA GLY A 97 9.38 -12.92 -8.22
C GLY A 97 10.25 -12.44 -7.08
N ASN A 98 11.08 -13.32 -6.55
CA ASN A 98 12.24 -12.97 -5.72
C ASN A 98 13.29 -12.19 -6.54
N SER A 99 12.87 -11.44 -7.56
CA SER A 99 13.71 -10.47 -8.23
C SER A 99 13.96 -9.36 -7.23
N LYS A 100 15.24 -9.18 -6.88
CA LYS A 100 15.65 -8.03 -6.08
C LYS A 100 15.11 -6.78 -6.79
N LEU A 101 14.26 -6.04 -6.07
CA LEU A 101 13.72 -4.78 -6.59
C LEU A 101 14.90 -3.88 -6.98
N PRO A 102 14.81 -3.15 -8.11
CA PRO A 102 15.86 -2.22 -8.49
C PRO A 102 16.00 -1.14 -7.42
N ARG A 103 17.23 -0.64 -7.20
CA ARG A 103 17.51 0.46 -6.28
C ARG A 103 16.80 1.74 -6.75
N ALA A 104 15.61 1.97 -6.25
CA ALA A 104 14.71 3.06 -6.61
C ALA A 104 14.12 3.70 -5.35
N LEU A 105 13.55 4.90 -5.49
CA LEU A 105 12.97 5.64 -4.36
C LEU A 105 11.82 4.89 -3.66
N TRP A 106 11.10 4.06 -4.40
CA TRP A 106 9.99 3.24 -3.90
C TRP A 106 10.41 1.80 -3.55
N SER A 107 11.71 1.52 -3.52
CA SER A 107 12.25 0.20 -3.15
C SER A 107 12.85 0.24 -1.74
N PRO A 108 13.04 -0.92 -1.09
CA PRO A 108 13.72 -0.99 0.20
C PRO A 108 15.16 -0.45 0.16
N ASP A 109 15.83 -0.57 -0.99
CA ASP A 109 17.22 -0.17 -1.16
C ASP A 109 17.36 1.26 -1.71
N ALA A 110 18.00 2.13 -0.93
CA ALA A 110 18.25 3.52 -1.29
C ALA A 110 19.03 3.67 -2.63
N PRO A 111 18.65 4.62 -3.52
CA PRO A 111 19.41 4.94 -4.73
C PRO A 111 20.85 5.37 -4.46
N MET A 112 21.79 5.00 -5.35
CA MET A 112 23.23 5.31 -5.22
C MET A 112 23.50 6.82 -5.03
N TRP A 113 22.85 7.66 -5.84
CA TRP A 113 23.12 9.09 -5.85
C TRP A 113 22.77 9.77 -4.51
N MET A 114 21.69 9.32 -3.85
CA MET A 114 21.29 9.81 -2.54
C MET A 114 22.30 9.45 -1.45
N LEU A 115 22.84 8.23 -1.51
CA LEU A 115 23.88 7.77 -0.58
C LEU A 115 25.17 8.60 -0.73
N ILE A 116 25.57 8.88 -1.97
CA ILE A 116 26.74 9.71 -2.28
C ILE A 116 26.53 11.13 -1.74
N SER A 117 25.38 11.75 -1.99
CA SER A 117 25.10 13.09 -1.47
C SER A 117 25.11 13.14 0.06
N PHE A 118 24.58 12.11 0.73
CA PHE A 118 24.61 12.01 2.19
C PHE A 118 26.03 12.00 2.73
N PHE A 119 26.92 11.18 2.15
CA PHE A 119 28.32 11.13 2.56
C PHE A 119 29.09 12.43 2.27
N ILE A 120 28.81 13.12 1.16
CA ILE A 120 29.42 14.43 0.84
C ILE A 120 29.01 15.48 1.87
N LEU A 121 27.72 15.56 2.22
CA LEU A 121 27.24 16.51 3.22
C LEU A 121 27.81 16.21 4.61
N MET A 122 27.87 14.93 4.99
CA MET A 122 28.49 14.48 6.23
C MET A 122 29.98 14.87 6.29
N ALA A 123 30.73 14.62 5.21
CA ALA A 123 32.13 15.00 5.11
C ALA A 123 32.33 16.52 5.15
N GLY A 124 31.43 17.31 4.55
CA GLY A 124 31.46 18.77 4.61
C GLY A 124 31.37 19.31 6.03
N VAL A 125 30.46 18.77 6.85
CA VAL A 125 30.30 19.14 8.26
C VAL A 125 31.56 18.78 9.06
N TRP A 126 32.06 17.55 8.91
CA TRP A 126 33.29 17.11 9.59
C TRP A 126 34.52 17.91 9.17
N GLY A 127 34.65 18.20 7.88
CA GLY A 127 35.72 19.05 7.35
C GLY A 127 35.68 20.46 7.94
N HIS A 128 34.48 21.02 8.11
CA HIS A 128 34.33 22.33 8.76
C HIS A 128 34.76 22.30 10.23
N TYR A 129 34.38 21.27 11.00
CA TYR A 129 34.83 21.13 12.38
C TYR A 129 36.35 21.00 12.50
N LEU A 130 36.97 20.16 11.66
CA LEU A 130 38.43 20.03 11.65
C LEU A 130 39.13 21.35 11.32
N TYR A 131 38.59 22.12 10.37
CA TYR A 131 39.12 23.44 10.02
C TYR A 131 39.12 24.41 11.21
N VAL A 132 38.01 24.50 11.95
CA VAL A 132 37.91 25.37 13.14
C VAL A 132 38.90 24.93 14.23
N VAL A 133 39.02 23.63 14.48
CA VAL A 133 39.94 23.07 15.48
C VAL A 133 41.40 23.39 15.12
N ILE A 134 41.79 23.19 13.85
CA ILE A 134 43.16 23.49 13.38
C ILE A 134 43.46 24.98 13.51
N ASN A 135 42.51 25.86 13.15
CA ASN A 135 42.68 27.30 13.32
C ASN A 135 42.85 27.70 14.78
N MET A 136 42.09 27.09 15.70
CA MET A 136 42.22 27.34 17.13
C MET A 136 43.64 26.99 17.64
N PHE A 137 44.18 25.85 17.23
CA PHE A 137 45.55 25.45 17.61
C PHE A 137 46.63 26.34 16.98
N GLN A 138 46.44 26.80 15.73
CA GLN A 138 47.37 27.73 15.09
C GLN A 138 47.43 29.07 15.84
N ILE A 139 46.29 29.62 16.25
CA ILE A 139 46.24 30.88 17.00
C ILE A 139 46.98 30.74 18.34
N GLN A 140 46.78 29.65 19.07
CA GLN A 140 47.49 29.41 20.33
C GLN A 140 49.01 29.35 20.13
N LYS A 141 49.47 28.70 19.05
CA LYS A 141 50.90 28.63 18.74
C LYS A 141 51.49 30.00 18.39
N SER A 142 50.78 30.79 17.58
CA SER A 142 51.23 32.13 17.20
C SER A 142 51.20 33.13 18.35
N GLY A 143 50.22 33.05 19.26
CA GLY A 143 50.17 33.89 20.46
C GLY A 143 51.37 33.65 21.39
N ASN A 144 51.66 32.38 21.69
CA ASN A 144 52.75 32.02 22.59
C ASN A 144 54.15 32.43 22.04
N VAL A 145 54.32 32.42 20.72
CA VAL A 145 55.59 32.87 20.08
C VAL A 145 55.76 34.38 20.19
N ASN A 146 54.71 35.17 20.00
CA ASN A 146 54.79 36.63 20.11
C ASN A 146 55.04 37.09 21.55
N ASP A 147 54.40 36.44 22.53
CA ASP A 147 54.64 36.72 23.94
C ASP A 147 56.11 36.46 24.30
N ALA A 148 56.70 35.36 23.81
CA ALA A 148 58.11 35.05 24.04
C ALA A 148 59.08 36.10 23.44
N LEU A 149 58.73 36.74 22.32
CA LEU A 149 59.56 37.77 21.68
C LEU A 149 59.52 39.11 22.45
N ASN A 150 58.37 39.47 23.04
CA ASN A 150 58.22 40.70 23.83
C ASN A 150 59.05 40.72 25.13
N TYR A 151 59.57 39.58 25.60
CA TYR A 151 60.47 39.51 26.75
C TYR A 151 61.95 39.68 26.40
N ILE A 152 62.29 39.74 25.09
CA ILE A 152 63.67 39.79 24.60
C ILE A 152 64.05 41.21 24.14
N GLU A 153 63.08 42.09 23.87
CA GLU A 153 63.26 43.54 23.65
C GLU A 153 63.24 44.33 24.97
#